data_AF-A0A3R6XQZ3-F1
#
_entry.id   AF-A0A3R6XQZ3-F1
#
_cell.length_a   1.000
_cell.length_b   1.000
_cell.length_c   1.000
_cell.angle_alpha   90.00
_cell.angle_beta   90.00
_cell.angle_gamma   90.00
#
_symmetry.space_group_name_H-M   'P 1'
#
loop_
_entity.id
_entity.type
_entity.pdbx_description
1 polymer ?
#
loop_
_entity_poly.entity_id
_entity_poly.type
_entity_poly.pdbx_seq_one_letter_code
_entity_poly.pdbx_strand_id
1 'polypeptide(L)'
;MASSNAALDPPGKLRGRPVSKYGPKAFVPQFKYRTVDYRHRLDVINRVADIGMSAFLDSYCVNYSTTQRETTRKKVYGWIKRKGHIEQHATLARTAHQKCARKRGTGTTLPLDAEEQLARWVLGMRKDGIPVTYAMLRMMALETAIDVGLSEDEFRAGWHWIHGFKKRHVLTFYAKTRIGQDSNEDGAAMLADFSERVLLSAMANDVETIYNADQTAVNYEYLPTKTLNPTKENTVWVKCAGRTKERATAMLLGDTDGNKH
;
A
#
# COMPACT_ATOMS: atom_id res chain seq x y z
N MET A 1 -50.43 -16.21 -32.05
CA MET A 1 -49.82 -15.24 -31.12
C MET A 1 -48.69 -15.95 -30.41
N ALA A 2 -47.46 -15.46 -30.61
CA ALA A 2 -46.24 -16.07 -30.10
C ALA A 2 -46.06 -15.75 -28.61
N SER A 3 -45.85 -16.77 -27.77
CA SER A 3 -45.28 -16.61 -26.44
C SER A 3 -43.92 -17.29 -26.42
N SER A 4 -42.87 -16.47 -26.41
CA SER A 4 -41.49 -16.87 -26.15
C SER A 4 -41.31 -17.10 -24.65
N ASN A 5 -41.03 -18.32 -24.22
CA ASN A 5 -40.44 -18.57 -22.91
C ASN A 5 -38.93 -18.75 -23.08
N ALA A 6 -38.18 -17.69 -22.79
CA ALA A 6 -36.74 -17.75 -22.63
C ALA A 6 -36.44 -18.47 -21.31
N ALA A 7 -35.84 -19.66 -21.39
CA ALA A 7 -35.29 -20.35 -20.23
C ALA A 7 -34.06 -19.58 -19.73
N LEU A 8 -34.07 -19.23 -18.45
CA LEU A 8 -32.91 -18.68 -17.75
C LEU A 8 -31.82 -19.77 -17.64
N ASP A 9 -30.65 -19.49 -18.21
CA ASP A 9 -29.46 -20.33 -18.03
C ASP A 9 -29.02 -20.35 -16.55
N PRO A 10 -28.62 -21.51 -16.00
CA PRO A 10 -28.14 -21.60 -14.63
C PRO A 10 -26.77 -20.91 -14.45
N PRO A 11 -26.48 -20.36 -13.26
CA PRO A 11 -25.25 -19.62 -13.00
C PRO A 11 -24.02 -20.50 -13.21
N GLY A 12 -23.12 -20.04 -14.10
CA GLY A 12 -21.87 -20.72 -14.42
C GLY A 12 -21.04 -21.00 -13.17
N LYS A 13 -20.76 -22.28 -12.91
CA LYS A 13 -19.79 -22.72 -11.90
C LYS A 13 -18.46 -22.00 -12.14
N LEU A 14 -18.01 -21.19 -11.16
CA LEU A 14 -16.66 -20.68 -11.10
C LEU A 14 -15.69 -21.87 -11.17
N ARG A 15 -15.06 -22.07 -12.34
CA ARG A 15 -14.01 -23.07 -12.50
C ARG A 15 -12.81 -22.60 -11.70
N GLY A 16 -12.71 -23.06 -10.46
CA GLY A 16 -11.50 -22.93 -9.67
C GLY A 16 -10.29 -23.47 -10.45
N ARG A 17 -9.13 -22.83 -10.25
CA ARG A 17 -7.85 -23.28 -10.79
C ARG A 17 -7.67 -24.78 -10.51
N PRO A 18 -7.26 -25.61 -11.49
CA PRO A 18 -7.03 -27.02 -11.26
C PRO A 18 -6.07 -27.20 -10.07
N VAL A 19 -6.49 -27.99 -9.08
CA VAL A 19 -5.62 -28.39 -7.97
C VAL A 19 -4.47 -29.20 -8.58
N SER A 20 -3.27 -28.63 -8.58
CA SER A 20 -2.04 -29.34 -8.98
C SER A 20 -1.90 -30.56 -8.06
N LYS A 21 -2.16 -31.77 -8.60
CA LYS A 21 -2.03 -33.04 -7.85
C LYS A 21 -0.61 -33.29 -7.34
N TYR A 22 0.36 -32.50 -7.80
CA TYR A 22 1.72 -32.49 -7.33
C TYR A 22 1.92 -31.19 -6.57
N GLY A 23 2.26 -31.28 -5.28
CA GLY A 23 2.70 -30.13 -4.48
C GLY A 23 3.85 -29.38 -5.17
N PRO A 24 4.25 -28.20 -4.67
CA PRO A 24 5.33 -27.43 -5.26
C PRO A 24 6.55 -28.35 -5.47
N LYS A 25 6.89 -28.68 -6.72
CA LYS A 25 8.13 -29.40 -7.02
C LYS A 25 9.25 -28.54 -6.44
N ALA A 26 10.06 -29.10 -5.54
CA ALA A 26 11.22 -28.42 -5.01
C ALA A 26 12.06 -27.94 -6.20
N PHE A 27 12.13 -26.63 -6.40
CA PHE A 27 12.99 -26.05 -7.43
C PHE A 27 14.43 -26.33 -7.00
N VAL A 28 15.06 -27.31 -7.62
CA VAL A 28 16.49 -27.54 -7.48
C VAL A 28 17.18 -26.55 -8.41
N PRO A 29 17.92 -25.54 -7.90
CA PRO A 29 18.59 -24.60 -8.78
C PRO A 29 19.64 -25.36 -9.60
N GLN A 30 19.43 -25.49 -10.92
CA GLN A 30 20.39 -26.13 -11.83
C GLN A 30 21.74 -25.40 -11.87
N PHE A 31 21.75 -24.10 -11.50
CA PHE A 31 22.95 -23.28 -11.49
C PHE A 31 23.08 -22.53 -10.16
N LYS A 32 24.12 -22.85 -9.37
CA LYS A 32 24.50 -22.07 -8.18
C LYS A 32 25.29 -20.83 -8.63
N TYR A 33 24.60 -19.75 -9.00
CA TYR A 33 25.28 -18.48 -9.24
C TYR A 33 25.75 -17.87 -7.91
N ARG A 34 27.05 -17.93 -7.62
CA ARG A 34 27.65 -17.06 -6.58
C ARG A 34 27.57 -15.62 -7.06
N THR A 35 26.59 -14.88 -6.54
CA THR A 35 26.45 -13.44 -6.72
C THR A 35 27.23 -12.74 -5.61
N VAL A 36 28.23 -11.95 -6.02
CA VAL A 36 29.07 -11.13 -5.13
C VAL A 36 28.55 -9.69 -5.08
N ASP A 37 28.80 -9.00 -3.97
CA ASP A 37 28.37 -7.62 -3.77
C ASP A 37 29.25 -6.59 -4.50
N TYR A 38 28.86 -5.31 -4.49
CA TYR A 38 29.60 -4.26 -5.19
C TYR A 38 30.97 -4.01 -4.57
N ARG A 39 31.13 -4.13 -3.25
CA ARG A 39 32.42 -3.99 -2.56
C ARG A 39 33.42 -5.02 -3.06
N HIS A 40 33.05 -6.29 -3.03
CA HIS A 40 33.90 -7.39 -3.52
C HIS A 40 34.27 -7.20 -4.99
N ARG A 41 33.32 -6.75 -5.83
CA ARG A 41 33.63 -6.47 -7.24
C ARG A 41 34.67 -5.37 -7.39
N LEU A 42 34.59 -4.31 -6.60
CA LEU A 42 35.57 -3.23 -6.63
C LEU A 42 36.94 -3.69 -6.16
N ASP A 43 37.01 -4.45 -5.07
CA ASP A 43 38.26 -5.03 -4.56
C ASP A 43 38.94 -5.93 -5.60
N VAL A 44 38.15 -6.74 -6.31
CA VAL A 44 38.64 -7.56 -7.43
C VAL A 44 39.15 -6.70 -8.58
N ILE A 45 38.43 -5.64 -8.96
CA ILE A 45 38.86 -4.73 -10.03
C ILE A 45 40.21 -4.09 -9.67
N ASN A 46 40.36 -3.61 -8.44
CA ASN A 46 41.59 -2.99 -7.97
C ASN A 46 42.73 -3.99 -7.95
N ARG A 47 42.51 -5.18 -7.39
CA ARG A 47 43.54 -6.23 -7.35
C ARG A 47 43.99 -6.67 -8.75
N VAL A 48 43.08 -6.77 -9.71
CA VAL A 48 43.42 -7.07 -11.11
C VAL A 48 44.19 -5.95 -11.78
N ALA A 49 43.94 -4.68 -11.42
CA ALA A 49 44.74 -3.57 -11.89
C ALA A 49 46.18 -3.63 -11.34
N ASP A 50 46.36 -4.13 -10.11
CA ASP A 50 47.67 -4.21 -9.45
C ASP A 50 48.51 -5.40 -9.93
N ILE A 51 47.95 -6.62 -9.97
CA ILE A 51 48.71 -7.87 -10.25
C ILE A 51 48.43 -8.46 -11.64
N GLY A 52 47.49 -7.88 -12.39
CA GLY A 52 47.06 -8.41 -13.69
C GLY A 52 46.08 -9.58 -13.59
N MET A 53 45.36 -9.83 -14.68
CA MET A 53 44.27 -10.81 -14.73
C MET A 53 44.74 -12.25 -14.47
N SER A 54 45.88 -12.66 -15.04
CA SER A 54 46.36 -14.04 -14.89
C SER A 54 46.72 -14.35 -13.44
N ALA A 55 47.59 -13.54 -12.83
CA ALA A 55 48.03 -13.74 -11.45
C ALA A 55 46.86 -13.63 -10.45
N PHE A 56 45.89 -12.74 -10.73
CA PHE A 56 44.64 -12.70 -9.96
C PHE A 56 43.90 -14.03 -10.02
N LEU A 57 43.67 -14.58 -11.22
CA LEU A 57 42.97 -15.86 -11.37
C LEU A 57 43.74 -16.99 -10.70
N ASP A 58 45.07 -17.00 -10.76
CA ASP A 58 45.88 -18.05 -10.15
C ASP A 58 45.73 -18.05 -8.61
N SER A 59 45.64 -16.86 -7.98
CA SER A 59 45.38 -16.74 -6.54
C SER A 59 43.92 -16.89 -6.13
N TYR A 60 42.97 -16.49 -6.98
CA TYR A 60 41.53 -16.44 -6.66
C TYR A 60 40.78 -17.72 -7.02
N CYS A 61 41.30 -18.48 -8.00
CA CYS A 61 40.69 -19.69 -8.55
C CYS A 61 41.55 -20.95 -8.31
N VAL A 62 42.27 -21.04 -7.17
CA VAL A 62 43.21 -22.14 -6.85
C VAL A 62 42.62 -23.54 -7.03
N ASN A 63 41.36 -23.74 -6.64
CA ASN A 63 40.67 -25.04 -6.71
C ASN A 63 39.56 -25.09 -7.78
N TYR A 64 39.62 -24.21 -8.78
CA TYR A 64 38.57 -24.11 -9.79
C TYR A 64 38.97 -24.91 -11.02
N SER A 65 38.00 -25.58 -11.67
CA SER A 65 38.24 -26.19 -12.99
C SER A 65 38.54 -25.12 -14.04
N THR A 66 39.15 -25.52 -15.16
CA THR A 66 39.45 -24.61 -16.29
C THR A 66 38.22 -23.81 -16.74
N THR A 67 37.06 -24.48 -16.81
CA THR A 67 35.78 -23.86 -17.16
C THR A 67 35.33 -22.82 -16.13
N GLN A 68 35.51 -23.10 -14.83
CA GLN A 68 35.16 -22.17 -13.75
C GLN A 68 36.12 -20.97 -13.70
N ARG A 69 37.41 -21.19 -13.93
CA ARG A 69 38.43 -20.14 -14.07
C ARG A 69 38.07 -19.20 -15.23
N GLU A 70 37.74 -19.76 -16.39
CA GLU A 70 37.34 -18.99 -17.57
C GLU A 70 36.02 -18.22 -17.35
N THR A 71 35.05 -18.84 -16.67
CA THR A 71 33.80 -18.16 -16.28
C THR A 71 34.07 -16.98 -15.34
N THR A 72 35.02 -17.13 -14.42
CA THR A 72 35.42 -16.05 -13.50
C THR A 72 36.11 -14.93 -14.29
N ARG A 73 37.05 -15.25 -15.17
CA ARG A 73 37.70 -14.28 -16.06
C ARG A 73 36.68 -13.43 -16.83
N LYS A 74 35.70 -14.07 -17.48
CA LYS A 74 34.61 -13.37 -18.20
C LYS A 74 33.79 -12.46 -17.30
N LYS A 75 33.46 -12.90 -16.08
CA LYS A 75 32.75 -12.07 -15.09
C LYS A 75 33.54 -10.83 -14.69
N VAL A 76 34.83 -10.98 -14.41
CA VAL A 76 35.69 -9.88 -14.00
C VAL A 76 35.82 -8.85 -15.13
N TYR A 77 36.03 -9.27 -16.38
CA TYR A 77 35.97 -8.34 -17.51
C TYR A 77 34.63 -7.61 -17.62
N GLY A 78 33.52 -8.31 -17.39
CA GLY A 78 32.19 -7.71 -17.32
C GLY A 78 31.97 -6.73 -16.14
N TRP A 79 32.77 -6.84 -15.08
CA TRP A 79 32.83 -5.87 -13.98
C TRP A 79 33.71 -4.69 -14.34
N ILE A 80 34.90 -4.92 -14.88
CA ILE A 80 35.82 -3.87 -15.36
C ILE A 80 35.12 -2.95 -16.38
N LYS A 81 34.39 -3.51 -17.34
CA LYS A 81 33.59 -2.73 -18.32
C LYS A 81 32.55 -1.80 -17.67
N ARG A 82 32.09 -2.13 -16.45
CA ARG A 82 31.09 -1.36 -15.68
C ARG A 82 31.69 -0.75 -14.40
N LYS A 83 33.01 -0.52 -14.37
CA LYS A 83 33.75 -0.05 -13.19
C LYS A 83 33.09 1.17 -12.54
N GLY A 84 32.78 2.22 -13.30
CA GLY A 84 32.16 3.44 -12.74
C GLY A 84 30.84 3.21 -11.99
N HIS A 85 29.96 2.35 -12.52
CA HIS A 85 28.72 1.97 -11.82
C HIS A 85 29.01 1.16 -10.54
N ILE A 86 30.01 0.28 -10.57
CA ILE A 86 30.39 -0.52 -9.41
C ILE A 86 30.98 0.37 -8.32
N GLU A 87 31.85 1.31 -8.68
CA GLU A 87 32.46 2.29 -7.76
C GLU A 87 31.42 3.16 -7.05
N GLN A 88 30.46 3.71 -7.80
CA GLN A 88 29.36 4.50 -7.24
C GLN A 88 28.58 3.74 -6.17
N HIS A 89 28.36 2.44 -6.37
CA HIS A 89 27.63 1.62 -5.40
C HIS A 89 28.51 1.07 -4.27
N ALA A 90 29.80 0.81 -4.54
CA ALA A 90 30.73 0.26 -3.56
C ALA A 90 31.18 1.28 -2.50
N THR A 91 31.25 2.56 -2.87
CA THR A 91 31.68 3.65 -1.97
C THR A 91 30.65 4.01 -0.91
N LEU A 92 29.36 3.75 -1.17
CA LEU A 92 28.28 4.06 -0.22
C LEU A 92 27.99 2.86 0.68
N ALA A 93 28.06 3.05 2.01
CA ALA A 93 27.80 2.00 3.00
C ALA A 93 26.44 1.29 2.79
N ARG A 94 25.40 2.05 2.39
CA ARG A 94 24.05 1.52 2.13
C ARG A 94 23.97 0.57 0.93
N THR A 95 24.85 0.71 -0.06
CA THR A 95 24.79 -0.04 -1.32
C THR A 95 25.97 -0.98 -1.54
N ALA A 96 27.05 -0.87 -0.76
CA ALA A 96 28.27 -1.66 -0.93
C ALA A 96 28.02 -3.17 -0.90
N HIS A 97 27.16 -3.63 0.00
CA HIS A 97 26.80 -5.04 0.18
C HIS A 97 25.65 -5.51 -0.75
N GLN A 98 25.13 -4.63 -1.61
CA GLN A 98 24.11 -5.02 -2.57
C GLN A 98 24.73 -5.80 -3.73
N LYS A 99 24.01 -6.81 -4.22
CA LYS A 99 24.45 -7.66 -5.35
C LYS A 99 23.89 -7.19 -6.68
N CYS A 100 22.84 -6.39 -6.65
CA CYS A 100 22.16 -5.84 -7.81
C CYS A 100 21.47 -4.55 -7.41
N ALA A 101 21.55 -3.54 -8.26
CA ALA A 101 20.75 -2.34 -8.19
C ALA A 101 19.83 -2.30 -9.42
N ARG A 102 18.55 -2.02 -9.20
CA ARG A 102 17.61 -1.68 -10.28
C ARG A 102 17.43 -0.18 -10.29
N LYS A 103 17.21 0.40 -11.48
CA LYS A 103 16.84 1.81 -11.58
C LYS A 103 15.52 2.02 -10.83
N ARG A 104 15.36 3.20 -10.22
CA ARG A 104 14.08 3.59 -9.63
C ARG A 104 12.99 3.55 -10.72
N GLY A 105 11.82 3.00 -10.41
CA GLY A 105 10.75 2.76 -11.40
C GLY A 105 10.87 1.48 -12.21
N THR A 106 11.93 0.67 -12.06
CA THR A 106 11.99 -0.63 -12.76
C THR A 106 10.97 -1.60 -12.15
N GLY A 107 9.96 -1.98 -12.95
CA GLY A 107 8.88 -2.87 -12.53
C GLY A 107 7.72 -2.17 -11.82
N THR A 108 7.60 -0.85 -11.92
CA THR A 108 6.36 -0.14 -11.59
C THR A 108 5.37 -0.26 -12.74
N THR A 109 4.07 -0.37 -12.42
CA THR A 109 3.01 -0.46 -13.43
C THR A 109 2.79 0.88 -14.13
N LEU A 110 2.89 1.99 -13.38
CA LEU A 110 2.87 3.33 -13.95
C LEU A 110 4.28 3.75 -14.41
N PRO A 111 4.39 4.46 -15.54
CA PRO A 111 5.61 5.18 -15.93
C PRO A 111 6.10 6.12 -14.82
N LEU A 112 7.43 6.31 -14.76
CA LEU A 112 8.07 7.08 -13.68
C LEU A 112 7.62 8.54 -13.66
N ASP A 113 7.52 9.16 -14.83
CA ASP A 113 7.10 10.55 -15.04
C ASP A 113 5.65 10.76 -14.61
N ALA A 114 4.75 9.84 -14.96
CA ALA A 114 3.36 9.85 -14.54
C ALA A 114 3.22 9.69 -13.02
N GLU A 115 3.97 8.75 -12.41
CA GLU A 115 3.98 8.57 -10.96
C GLU A 115 4.53 9.82 -10.23
N GLU A 116 5.55 10.47 -10.80
CA GLU A 116 6.08 11.73 -10.27
C GLU A 116 5.09 12.89 -10.39
N GLN A 117 4.32 12.98 -11.47
CA GLN A 117 3.25 13.98 -11.60
C GLN A 117 2.19 13.78 -10.52
N LEU A 118 1.77 12.54 -10.28
CA LEU A 118 0.83 12.23 -9.20
C LEU A 118 1.39 12.61 -7.82
N ALA A 119 2.68 12.39 -7.58
CA ALA A 119 3.33 12.83 -6.35
C ALA A 119 3.36 14.35 -6.20
N ARG A 120 3.60 15.10 -7.29
CA ARG A 120 3.52 16.57 -7.29
C ARG A 120 2.10 17.04 -7.00
N TRP A 121 1.08 16.39 -7.58
CA TRP A 121 -0.32 16.69 -7.29
C TRP A 121 -0.64 16.52 -5.81
N VAL A 122 -0.22 15.42 -5.17
CA VAL A 122 -0.39 15.22 -3.72
C VAL A 122 0.22 16.39 -2.94
N LEU A 123 1.46 16.76 -3.25
CA LEU A 123 2.16 17.84 -2.55
C LEU A 123 1.47 19.20 -2.77
N GLY A 124 0.95 19.46 -3.98
CA GLY A 124 0.17 20.66 -4.28
C GLY A 124 -1.10 20.76 -3.44
N MET A 125 -1.91 19.70 -3.41
CA MET A 125 -3.10 19.62 -2.56
C MET A 125 -2.76 19.86 -1.09
N ARG A 126 -1.66 19.27 -0.60
CA ARG A 126 -1.20 19.46 0.79
C ARG A 126 -0.71 20.88 1.06
N LYS A 127 -0.04 21.52 0.10
CA LYS A 127 0.37 22.93 0.18
C LYS A 127 -0.85 23.86 0.32
N ASP A 128 -1.95 23.53 -0.37
CA ASP A 128 -3.20 24.27 -0.29
C ASP A 128 -4.04 23.92 0.95
N GLY A 129 -3.53 23.05 1.82
CA GLY A 129 -4.21 22.56 3.02
C GLY A 129 -5.35 21.57 2.72
N ILE A 130 -5.50 21.10 1.49
CA ILE A 130 -6.52 20.15 1.10
C ILE A 130 -6.08 18.74 1.56
N PRO A 131 -6.93 17.97 2.26
CA PRO A 131 -6.59 16.62 2.68
C PRO A 131 -6.63 15.67 1.49
N VAL A 132 -5.63 14.80 1.36
CA VAL A 132 -5.58 13.75 0.33
C VAL A 132 -5.81 12.41 0.99
N THR A 133 -6.97 11.82 0.74
CA THR A 133 -7.34 10.51 1.30
C THR A 133 -6.83 9.36 0.46
N TYR A 134 -6.91 8.13 0.99
CA TYR A 134 -6.64 6.91 0.23
C TYR A 134 -7.51 6.81 -1.03
N ALA A 135 -8.81 7.12 -0.91
CA ALA A 135 -9.74 7.06 -2.03
C ALA A 135 -9.36 8.09 -3.11
N MET A 136 -9.04 9.33 -2.72
CA MET A 136 -8.60 10.37 -3.65
C MET A 136 -7.33 9.97 -4.38
N LEU A 137 -6.30 9.49 -3.67
CA LEU A 137 -5.07 9.01 -4.30
C LEU A 137 -5.35 7.86 -5.27
N ARG A 138 -6.23 6.92 -4.90
CA ARG A 138 -6.61 5.80 -5.75
C ARG A 138 -7.30 6.28 -7.03
N MET A 139 -8.26 7.19 -6.93
CA MET A 139 -8.97 7.75 -8.08
C MET A 139 -8.02 8.46 -9.03
N MET A 140 -7.19 9.37 -8.51
CA MET A 140 -6.22 10.08 -9.33
C MET A 140 -5.20 9.15 -9.99
N ALA A 141 -4.77 8.09 -9.29
CA ALA A 141 -3.87 7.10 -9.87
C ALA A 141 -4.51 6.33 -11.03
N LEU A 142 -5.80 5.99 -10.92
CA LEU A 142 -6.55 5.32 -12.00
C LEU A 142 -6.73 6.26 -13.19
N GLU A 143 -7.05 7.52 -12.95
CA GLU A 143 -7.13 8.55 -14.01
C GLU A 143 -5.79 8.72 -14.73
N THR A 144 -4.70 8.85 -13.97
CA THR A 144 -3.34 8.90 -14.54
C THR A 144 -3.01 7.64 -15.36
N ALA A 145 -3.53 6.47 -14.98
CA ALA A 145 -3.33 5.23 -15.72
C ALA A 145 -4.07 5.25 -17.06
N ILE A 146 -5.30 5.75 -17.08
CA ILE A 146 -6.07 5.95 -18.31
C ILE A 146 -5.33 6.90 -19.25
N ASP A 147 -4.79 8.01 -18.73
CA ASP A 147 -4.04 9.00 -19.53
C ASP A 147 -2.80 8.42 -20.21
N VAL A 148 -2.14 7.44 -19.58
CA VAL A 148 -0.99 6.74 -20.16
C VAL A 148 -1.36 5.49 -20.95
N GLY A 149 -2.67 5.26 -21.16
CA GLY A 149 -3.19 4.17 -22.00
C GLY A 149 -3.25 2.80 -21.32
N LEU A 150 -3.27 2.74 -19.99
CA LEU A 150 -3.45 1.49 -19.24
C LEU A 150 -4.93 1.22 -18.96
N SER A 151 -5.34 -0.03 -19.13
CA SER A 151 -6.68 -0.50 -18.77
C SER A 151 -6.83 -0.77 -17.26
N GLU A 152 -8.06 -0.87 -16.78
CA GLU A 152 -8.35 -1.21 -15.37
C GLU A 152 -7.77 -2.57 -14.95
N ASP A 153 -7.70 -3.53 -15.87
CA ASP A 153 -7.13 -4.86 -15.61
C ASP A 153 -5.60 -4.81 -15.45
N GLU A 154 -4.93 -3.89 -16.15
CA GLU A 154 -3.48 -3.68 -16.05
C GLU A 154 -3.10 -2.89 -14.81
N PHE A 155 -3.93 -1.91 -14.41
CA PHE A 155 -3.66 -1.06 -13.26
C PHE A 155 -4.89 -0.80 -12.39
N ARG A 156 -4.91 -1.45 -11.21
CA ARG A 156 -6.04 -1.36 -10.25
C ARG A 156 -5.85 -0.33 -9.14
N ALA A 157 -4.71 0.36 -9.11
CA ALA A 157 -4.27 1.22 -8.00
C ALA A 157 -4.46 0.55 -6.61
N GLY A 158 -4.17 -0.75 -6.51
CA GLY A 158 -4.43 -1.54 -5.31
C GLY A 158 -3.51 -1.20 -4.13
N TRP A 159 -3.79 -1.81 -2.97
CA TRP A 159 -3.07 -1.57 -1.71
C TRP A 159 -1.54 -1.67 -1.85
N HIS A 160 -1.05 -2.70 -2.55
CA HIS A 160 0.38 -2.92 -2.78
C HIS A 160 1.03 -1.78 -3.56
N TRP A 161 0.35 -1.29 -4.60
CA TRP A 161 0.86 -0.17 -5.40
C TRP A 161 0.86 1.13 -4.58
N ILE A 162 -0.24 1.44 -3.87
CA ILE A 162 -0.32 2.62 -2.99
C ILE A 162 0.73 2.57 -1.88
N HIS A 163 0.96 1.40 -1.28
CA HIS A 163 2.02 1.21 -0.30
C HIS A 163 3.40 1.49 -0.90
N GLY A 164 3.66 0.96 -2.10
CA GLY A 164 4.88 1.22 -2.85
C GLY A 164 5.08 2.69 -3.19
N PHE A 165 4.04 3.36 -3.71
CA PHE A 165 4.02 4.79 -4.05
C PHE A 165 4.43 5.64 -2.84
N LYS A 166 3.75 5.43 -1.71
CA LYS A 166 4.06 6.10 -0.44
C LYS A 166 5.53 5.94 -0.03
N LYS A 167 6.05 4.72 -0.07
CA LYS A 167 7.44 4.43 0.28
C LYS A 167 8.42 5.11 -0.69
N ARG A 168 8.11 5.11 -1.99
CA ARG A 168 8.95 5.75 -3.02
C ARG A 168 8.98 7.27 -2.85
N HIS A 169 7.87 7.88 -2.50
CA HIS A 169 7.72 9.34 -2.39
C HIS A 169 7.81 9.89 -0.95
N VAL A 170 8.14 9.05 0.03
CA VAL A 170 8.32 9.44 1.44
C VAL A 170 7.05 10.07 2.03
N LEU A 171 5.92 9.41 1.79
CA LEU A 171 4.59 9.85 2.21
C LEU A 171 3.99 8.84 3.21
N THR A 172 3.25 9.32 4.19
CA THR A 172 2.54 8.52 5.19
C THR A 172 1.16 9.08 5.47
N PHE A 173 0.20 8.22 5.83
CA PHE A 173 -1.10 8.69 6.30
C PHE A 173 -0.97 9.12 7.75
N TYR A 174 -1.30 10.37 8.03
CA TYR A 174 -1.43 10.89 9.37
C TYR A 174 -2.90 11.02 9.72
N ALA A 175 -3.24 10.62 10.94
CA ALA A 175 -4.55 10.89 11.52
C ALA A 175 -4.54 12.28 12.17
N LYS A 176 -5.68 12.97 12.15
CA LYS A 176 -5.90 14.12 13.02
C LYS A 176 -5.86 13.65 14.47
N THR A 177 -5.13 14.37 15.32
CA THR A 177 -5.13 14.11 16.76
C THR A 177 -6.50 14.43 17.33
N ARG A 178 -7.19 13.43 17.89
CA ARG A 178 -8.42 13.60 18.67
C ARG A 178 -8.15 13.04 20.06
N ILE A 179 -8.41 13.83 21.10
CA ILE A 179 -8.39 13.38 22.50
C ILE A 179 -9.65 12.55 22.71
N GLY A 180 -9.50 11.33 23.22
CA GLY A 180 -10.60 10.36 23.41
C GLY A 180 -11.55 10.73 24.55
N GLN A 181 -12.75 10.17 24.52
CA GLN A 181 -13.66 10.11 25.67
C GLN A 181 -13.39 8.81 26.44
N ASP A 182 -13.50 8.89 27.77
CA ASP A 182 -13.39 7.75 28.68
C ASP A 182 -14.42 6.65 28.38
N SER A 183 -14.01 5.40 28.56
CA SER A 183 -14.89 4.23 28.53
C SER A 183 -15.56 4.06 29.89
N ASN A 184 -16.89 4.01 29.93
CA ASN A 184 -17.64 3.62 31.13
C ASN A 184 -17.63 2.09 31.29
N GLU A 185 -16.90 1.60 32.29
CA GLU A 185 -16.82 0.16 32.64
C GLU A 185 -18.14 -0.39 33.23
N ASP A 186 -19.06 0.47 33.71
CA ASP A 186 -20.32 0.08 34.38
C ASP A 186 -21.58 0.06 33.48
N GLY A 187 -21.44 0.17 32.15
CA GLY A 187 -22.58 0.38 31.25
C GLY A 187 -23.58 -0.79 31.15
N ALA A 188 -23.14 -2.04 31.34
CA ALA A 188 -23.97 -3.21 31.07
C ALA A 188 -25.04 -3.47 32.16
N ALA A 189 -24.67 -3.34 33.43
CA ALA A 189 -25.62 -3.53 34.54
C ALA A 189 -26.66 -2.41 34.57
N MET A 190 -26.25 -1.16 34.36
CA MET A 190 -27.17 -0.03 34.27
C MET A 190 -28.15 -0.15 33.09
N LEU A 191 -27.72 -0.74 31.97
CA LEU A 191 -28.59 -0.97 30.82
C LEU A 191 -29.66 -2.03 31.10
N ALA A 192 -29.32 -3.10 31.82
CA ALA A 192 -30.25 -4.17 32.18
C ALA A 192 -31.34 -3.68 33.16
N ASP A 193 -30.94 -2.95 34.22
CA ASP A 193 -31.90 -2.36 35.17
C ASP A 193 -32.79 -1.29 34.51
N PHE A 194 -32.27 -0.59 33.49
CA PHE A 194 -33.07 0.36 32.73
C PHE A 194 -34.08 -0.34 31.81
N SER A 195 -33.66 -1.36 31.07
CA SER A 195 -34.55 -2.08 30.14
C SER A 195 -35.69 -2.79 30.87
N GLU A 196 -35.42 -3.40 32.03
CA GLU A 196 -36.44 -4.04 32.86
C GLU A 196 -37.52 -3.04 33.32
N ARG A 197 -37.10 -1.86 33.80
CA ARG A 197 -38.04 -0.81 34.24
C ARG A 197 -38.90 -0.26 33.10
N VAL A 198 -38.32 -0.09 31.92
CA VAL A 198 -39.05 0.38 30.72
C VAL A 198 -40.09 -0.67 30.31
N LEU A 199 -39.72 -1.96 30.31
CA LEU A 199 -40.64 -3.04 29.94
C LEU A 199 -41.82 -3.15 30.91
N LEU A 200 -41.56 -3.16 32.22
CA LEU A 200 -42.61 -3.23 33.24
C LEU A 200 -43.58 -2.03 33.14
N SER A 201 -43.04 -0.83 32.88
CA SER A 201 -43.86 0.37 32.69
C SER A 201 -44.72 0.29 31.42
N ALA A 202 -44.19 -0.24 30.32
CA ALA A 202 -44.94 -0.40 29.08
C ALA A 202 -46.13 -1.37 29.27
N MET A 203 -45.90 -2.51 29.95
CA MET A 203 -46.95 -3.49 30.24
C MET A 203 -48.03 -2.92 31.17
N ALA A 204 -47.65 -2.18 32.21
CA ALA A 204 -48.60 -1.63 33.18
C ALA A 204 -49.52 -0.55 32.60
N ASN A 205 -49.10 0.11 31.51
CA ASN A 205 -49.82 1.21 30.88
C ASN A 205 -50.39 0.86 29.50
N ASP A 206 -50.34 -0.42 29.10
CA ASP A 206 -50.82 -0.91 27.80
C ASP A 206 -50.20 -0.15 26.61
N VAL A 207 -48.90 0.14 26.69
CA VAL A 207 -48.17 0.89 25.66
C VAL A 207 -47.86 -0.03 24.48
N GLU A 208 -48.53 0.21 23.35
CA GLU A 208 -48.36 -0.55 22.11
C GLU A 208 -47.08 -0.18 21.34
N THR A 209 -46.68 1.10 21.35
CA THR A 209 -45.54 1.60 20.58
C THR A 209 -44.67 2.52 21.43
N ILE A 210 -43.37 2.25 21.46
CA ILE A 210 -42.38 3.13 22.12
C ILE A 210 -41.56 3.83 21.04
N TYR A 211 -41.46 5.15 21.14
CA TYR A 211 -40.60 5.94 20.27
C TYR A 211 -39.30 6.28 20.99
N ASN A 212 -38.17 5.89 20.40
CA ASN A 212 -36.87 6.39 20.80
C ASN A 212 -36.54 7.64 19.99
N ALA A 213 -36.42 8.77 20.67
CA ALA A 213 -35.96 10.03 20.09
C ALA A 213 -34.58 10.35 20.62
N ASP A 214 -33.60 10.50 19.72
CA ASP A 214 -32.26 10.94 20.11
C ASP A 214 -31.78 12.11 19.26
N GLN A 215 -31.00 12.99 19.87
CA GLN A 215 -30.39 14.14 19.21
C GLN A 215 -28.99 13.78 18.74
N THR A 216 -28.78 13.81 17.43
CA THR A 216 -27.45 13.62 16.83
C THR A 216 -26.92 14.92 16.22
N ALA A 217 -25.60 15.09 16.33
CA ALA A 217 -24.90 16.18 15.70
C ALA A 217 -24.68 15.90 14.21
N VAL A 218 -25.21 16.75 13.34
CA VAL A 218 -24.89 16.78 11.92
C VAL A 218 -23.92 17.93 11.67
N ASN A 219 -22.63 17.62 11.51
CA ASN A 219 -21.60 18.62 11.29
C ASN A 219 -21.70 19.21 9.87
N TYR A 220 -21.59 20.53 9.73
CA TYR A 220 -21.61 21.19 8.43
C TYR A 220 -20.34 20.92 7.61
N GLU A 221 -19.23 20.64 8.28
CA GLU A 221 -17.93 20.41 7.64
C GLU A 221 -17.39 19.02 8.03
N TYR A 222 -17.45 18.07 7.09
CA TYR A 222 -16.86 16.75 7.27
C TYR A 222 -15.49 16.65 6.58
N LEU A 223 -14.43 16.91 7.34
CA LEU A 223 -13.07 16.77 6.84
C LEU A 223 -12.51 15.37 7.14
N PRO A 224 -11.85 14.71 6.17
CA PRO A 224 -11.24 13.40 6.38
C PRO A 224 -10.35 13.33 7.62
N THR A 225 -10.48 12.24 8.37
CA THR A 225 -9.70 11.98 9.59
C THR A 225 -8.24 11.65 9.29
N LYS A 226 -7.97 11.03 8.13
CA LYS A 226 -6.63 10.65 7.70
C LYS A 226 -6.28 11.34 6.38
N THR A 227 -5.09 11.90 6.31
CA THR A 227 -4.57 12.52 5.09
C THR A 227 -3.13 12.08 4.84
N LEU A 228 -2.77 11.99 3.56
CA LEU A 228 -1.41 11.72 3.14
C LEU A 228 -0.54 12.96 3.39
N ASN A 229 0.64 12.79 3.97
CA ASN A 229 1.58 13.88 4.23
C ASN A 229 3.04 13.39 4.13
N PRO A 230 4.02 14.28 3.93
CA PRO A 230 5.44 13.92 4.04
C PRO A 230 5.76 13.31 5.41
N THR A 231 6.54 12.22 5.43
CA THR A 231 6.79 11.41 6.64
C THR A 231 7.57 12.11 7.76
N LYS A 232 8.14 13.28 7.51
CA LYS A 232 8.96 14.01 8.51
C LYS A 232 8.29 15.28 9.05
N GLU A 233 7.05 15.55 8.65
CA GLU A 233 6.32 16.72 9.16
C GLU A 233 5.54 16.36 10.42
N ASN A 234 5.82 17.09 11.50
CA ASN A 234 5.16 16.88 12.81
C ASN A 234 3.77 17.50 12.87
N THR A 235 3.45 18.44 11.98
CA THR A 235 2.19 19.19 12.00
C THR A 235 1.53 19.12 10.63
N VAL A 236 0.30 18.64 10.61
CA VAL A 236 -0.50 18.46 9.40
C VAL A 236 -1.57 19.54 9.37
N TRP A 237 -1.31 20.63 8.64
CA TRP A 237 -2.32 21.67 8.44
C TRP A 237 -3.36 21.22 7.42
N VAL A 238 -4.63 21.40 7.77
CA VAL A 238 -5.77 21.17 6.88
C VAL A 238 -6.57 22.46 6.86
N LYS A 239 -6.88 22.95 5.67
CA LYS A 239 -7.73 24.12 5.50
C LYS A 239 -9.14 23.73 5.94
N CYS A 240 -9.67 24.47 6.90
CA CYS A 240 -11.03 24.30 7.41
C CYS A 240 -11.77 25.63 7.26
N ALA A 241 -13.08 25.60 7.07
CA ALA A 241 -13.94 26.78 7.05
C ALA A 241 -14.09 27.44 8.44
N GLY A 242 -13.43 26.92 9.47
CA GLY A 242 -13.58 27.36 10.86
C GLY A 242 -14.87 26.84 11.53
N ARG A 243 -15.70 26.13 10.76
CA ARG A 243 -17.03 25.63 11.15
C ARG A 243 -17.03 24.16 11.53
N THR A 244 -15.86 23.60 11.80
CA THR A 244 -15.70 22.18 12.15
C THR A 244 -16.48 21.78 13.41
N LYS A 245 -16.82 22.74 14.27
CA LYS A 245 -17.67 22.55 15.45
C LYS A 245 -19.11 23.01 15.23
N GLU A 246 -19.41 23.71 14.13
CA GLU A 246 -20.78 24.05 13.78
C GLU A 246 -21.50 22.78 13.32
N ARG A 247 -22.65 22.54 13.92
CA ARG A 247 -23.48 21.38 13.66
C ARG A 247 -24.93 21.77 13.75
N ALA A 248 -25.75 21.22 12.87
CA ALA A 248 -27.17 21.13 13.13
C ALA A 248 -27.39 20.00 14.14
N THR A 249 -28.38 20.15 15.01
CA THR A 249 -28.87 19.03 15.81
C THR A 249 -30.04 18.42 15.05
N ALA A 250 -29.88 17.19 14.57
CA ALA A 250 -30.98 16.42 14.03
C ALA A 250 -31.58 15.58 15.15
N MET A 251 -32.90 15.53 15.23
CA MET A 251 -33.60 14.57 16.08
C MET A 251 -33.96 13.37 15.20
N LEU A 252 -33.53 12.18 15.61
CA LEU A 252 -33.86 10.93 14.95
C LEU A 252 -34.93 10.23 15.78
N LEU A 253 -35.99 9.79 15.13
CA LEU A 253 -37.10 9.08 15.76
C LEU A 253 -37.18 7.67 15.19
N GLY A 254 -37.18 6.66 16.05
CA GLY A 254 -37.45 5.28 15.68
C GLY A 254 -38.50 4.67 16.59
N ASP A 255 -39.41 3.88 16.03
CA ASP A 255 -40.41 3.14 16.80
C ASP A 255 -39.93 1.73 17.18
N THR A 256 -40.74 1.02 17.96
CA THR A 256 -40.48 -0.36 18.42
C THR A 256 -40.43 -1.39 17.30
N ASP A 257 -41.04 -1.10 16.15
CA ASP A 257 -41.08 -1.98 14.97
C ASP A 257 -39.89 -1.75 14.04
N GLY A 258 -39.08 -0.72 14.32
CA GLY A 258 -37.88 -0.38 13.57
C GLY A 258 -38.11 0.60 12.42
N ASN A 259 -39.29 1.22 12.33
CA ASN A 259 -39.55 2.30 11.38
C ASN A 259 -38.81 3.57 11.79
N LYS A 260 -38.41 4.37 10.81
CA LYS A 260 -37.66 5.62 10.99
C LYS A 260 -38.49 6.79 10.45
N HIS A 261 -38.63 7.84 11.25
CA HIS A 261 -39.39 9.05 10.91
C HIS A 261 -38.48 10.27 10.80
#